data_AF-A0AA36NGD3-F1
#
_entry.id   AF-A0AA36NGD3-F1
#
_cell.length_a   1.000
_cell.length_b   1.000
_cell.length_c   1.000
_cell.angle_alpha   90.00
_cell.angle_beta   90.00
_cell.angle_gamma   90.00
#
_symmetry.space_group_name_H-M   'P 1'
#
loop_
_entity.id
_entity.type
_entity.pdbx_description
1 polymer ?
#
loop_
_entity_poly.entity_id
_entity_poly.type
_entity_poly.pdbx_seq_one_letter_code
_entity_poly.pdbx_strand_id
1 'polypeptide(L)'
;MIRSMGFDLHYHEIRTKLMYLLEVNTSGSMNDQEFIRVVGHLKDTELRQMWKVVNEEPRCEPAKQLKQRTFEETVLAENAAKAVTFMDFIPWASELRKKQREEVRRHHGFGKEEVEAFRQDFKAYAHADGIRPSDLRRLLTEKFPMLADKNTMQDHRARLSEVLGGTASSGLVAFLALARICHDFIEASKLKRERQAIQDTGFADAEVDEFRTLFMGQASPSGLPGSFSYRLAFDDVKLLLHNVVPLGHKNVQVLRKQVRLVNKHGIQGDDSVNFPEFLHLLRRLLDANFAGIARLGHGTQGRKERRPSDRRPSEAAT
;
A
#
# COMPACT_ATOMS: atom_id res chain seq x y z
N MET A 1 1.75 12.31 5.77
CA MET A 1 1.45 12.69 7.17
C MET A 1 1.78 11.58 8.18
N ILE A 2 1.25 10.36 8.04
CA ILE A 2 1.55 9.28 9.02
C ILE A 2 3.06 8.94 9.08
N ARG A 3 3.74 8.84 7.93
CA ARG A 3 5.21 8.67 7.88
C ARG A 3 6.02 9.81 8.50
N SER A 4 5.56 11.06 8.42
CA SER A 4 6.24 12.18 9.08
C SER A 4 6.10 12.15 10.61
N MET A 5 5.21 11.32 11.15
CA MET A 5 5.16 11.02 12.59
C MET A 5 6.10 9.87 12.99
N GLY A 6 6.78 9.25 12.03
CA GLY A 6 7.73 8.15 12.25
C GLY A 6 7.14 6.75 12.07
N PHE A 7 5.89 6.61 11.63
CA PHE A 7 5.30 5.30 11.32
C PHE A 7 5.75 4.84 9.94
N ASP A 8 6.40 3.69 9.86
CA ASP A 8 6.82 3.08 8.59
C ASP A 8 5.65 2.32 7.95
N LEU A 9 4.70 3.07 7.40
CA LEU A 9 3.53 2.52 6.72
C LEU A 9 3.45 3.03 5.29
N HIS A 10 3.18 2.12 4.37
CA HIS A 10 2.96 2.48 2.97
C HIS A 10 1.53 2.95 2.77
N TYR A 11 1.30 3.81 1.76
CA TYR A 11 -0.03 4.31 1.43
C TYR A 11 -1.10 3.20 1.35
N HIS A 12 -0.78 2.10 0.67
CA HIS A 12 -1.70 0.99 0.53
C HIS A 12 -2.00 0.30 1.85
N GLU A 13 -1.04 0.20 2.76
CA GLU A 13 -1.27 -0.36 4.10
C GLU A 13 -2.12 0.57 4.95
N ILE A 14 -1.90 1.88 4.87
CA ILE A 14 -2.76 2.87 5.54
C ILE A 14 -4.18 2.71 5.01
N ARG A 15 -4.34 2.61 3.69
CA ARG A 15 -5.66 2.47 3.10
C ARG A 15 -6.32 1.14 3.47
N THR A 16 -5.67 0.00 3.25
CA THR A 16 -6.29 -1.31 3.50
C THR A 16 -6.46 -1.60 5.00
N LYS A 17 -5.49 -1.24 5.83
CA LYS A 17 -5.52 -1.54 7.27
C LYS A 17 -6.20 -0.46 8.11
N LEU A 18 -6.47 0.74 7.58
CA LEU A 18 -7.06 1.82 8.38
C LEU A 18 -8.37 2.36 7.80
N MET A 19 -8.70 2.13 6.52
CA MET A 19 -10.01 2.56 5.99
C MET A 19 -11.16 1.91 6.73
N TYR A 20 -11.04 0.65 7.19
CA TYR A 20 -12.12 0.00 7.94
C TYR A 20 -12.34 0.62 9.34
N LEU A 21 -11.37 1.37 9.86
CA LEU A 21 -11.49 2.07 11.15
C LEU A 21 -12.09 3.46 10.99
N LEU A 22 -12.13 3.95 9.76
CA LEU A 22 -12.70 5.23 9.42
C LEU A 22 -14.13 4.98 8.99
N GLU A 23 -15.09 5.60 9.68
CA GLU A 23 -16.37 5.88 9.05
C GLU A 23 -16.04 6.88 7.94
N VAL A 24 -15.76 6.37 6.74
CA VAL A 24 -15.29 7.23 5.65
C VAL A 24 -16.44 8.13 5.28
N ASN A 25 -16.40 9.35 5.81
CA ASN A 25 -17.18 10.46 5.30
C ASN A 25 -16.93 10.51 3.79
N THR A 26 -17.98 10.67 2.98
CA THR A 26 -17.88 10.73 1.51
C THR A 26 -16.93 11.83 1.00
N SER A 27 -16.49 12.74 1.88
CA SER A 27 -15.50 13.77 1.59
C SER A 27 -14.10 13.21 1.31
N GLY A 28 -13.78 11.99 1.74
CA GLY A 28 -12.43 11.43 1.64
C GLY A 28 -11.38 12.25 2.42
N SER A 29 -11.82 12.98 3.45
CA SER A 29 -10.98 13.72 4.40
C SER A 29 -11.15 13.13 5.80
N MET A 30 -10.05 13.05 6.55
CA MET A 30 -10.02 12.53 7.90
C MET A 30 -10.15 13.69 8.90
N ASN A 31 -11.10 13.62 9.84
CA ASN A 31 -11.19 14.59 10.93
C ASN A 31 -10.21 14.27 12.08
N ASP A 32 -10.04 15.19 13.04
CA ASP A 32 -9.07 15.03 14.12
C ASP A 32 -9.35 13.80 15.00
N GLN A 33 -10.62 13.47 15.23
CA GLN A 33 -10.99 12.30 16.06
C GLN A 33 -10.66 10.99 15.34
N GLU A 34 -11.01 10.89 14.07
CA GLU A 34 -10.65 9.78 13.18
C GLU A 34 -9.13 9.60 13.12
N PHE A 35 -8.39 10.70 13.00
CA PHE A 35 -6.94 10.69 13.01
C PHE A 35 -6.37 10.16 14.32
N ILE A 36 -6.87 10.61 15.47
CA ILE A 36 -6.46 10.11 16.78
C ILE A 36 -6.77 8.62 16.91
N ARG A 37 -7.95 8.15 16.45
CA ARG A 37 -8.32 6.72 16.46
C ARG A 37 -7.36 5.89 15.61
N VAL A 38 -7.06 6.34 14.40
CA VAL A 38 -6.09 5.67 13.51
C VAL A 38 -4.71 5.59 14.15
N VAL A 39 -4.18 6.69 14.68
CA VAL A 39 -2.88 6.71 15.35
C VAL A 39 -2.87 5.83 16.59
N GLY A 40 -3.96 5.82 17.37
CA GLY A 40 -4.13 4.94 18.52
C GLY A 40 -4.10 3.47 18.14
N HIS A 41 -4.86 3.08 17.11
CA HIS A 41 -4.89 1.72 16.59
C HIS A 41 -3.53 1.26 16.05
N LEU A 42 -2.82 2.13 15.34
CA LEU A 42 -1.46 1.84 14.85
C LEU A 42 -0.51 1.55 16.01
N LYS A 43 -0.53 2.38 17.05
CA LYS A 43 0.30 2.16 18.25
C LYS A 43 -0.04 0.84 18.94
N ASP A 44 -1.33 0.55 19.15
CA ASP A 44 -1.76 -0.71 19.77
C ASP A 44 -1.33 -1.92 18.94
N THR A 45 -1.49 -1.86 17.62
CA THR A 45 -1.07 -2.93 16.71
C THR A 45 0.45 -3.16 16.76
N GLU A 46 1.25 -2.08 16.72
CA GLU A 46 2.71 -2.15 16.86
C GLU A 46 3.14 -2.79 18.19
N LEU A 47 2.49 -2.41 19.30
CA LEU A 47 2.78 -2.95 20.63
C LEU A 47 2.44 -4.44 20.71
N ARG A 48 1.28 -4.86 20.18
CA ARG A 48 0.89 -6.27 20.14
C ARG A 48 1.83 -7.10 19.28
N GLN A 49 2.27 -6.57 18.13
CA GLN A 49 3.23 -7.25 17.27
C GLN A 49 4.57 -7.43 17.98
N MET A 50 5.08 -6.39 18.65
CA MET A 50 6.33 -6.52 19.43
C MET A 50 6.18 -7.50 20.59
N TRP A 51 5.05 -7.46 21.30
CA TRP A 51 4.76 -8.41 22.38
C TRP A 51 4.75 -9.85 21.88
N LYS A 52 4.11 -10.09 20.73
CA LYS A 52 4.09 -11.40 20.07
C LYS A 52 5.52 -11.91 19.81
N VAL A 53 6.41 -11.05 19.29
CA VAL A 53 7.81 -11.40 19.04
C VAL A 53 8.58 -11.71 20.34
N VAL A 54 8.29 -10.99 21.42
CA VAL A 54 8.94 -11.21 22.73
C VAL A 54 8.43 -12.49 23.41
N ASN A 55 7.13 -12.75 23.35
CA ASN A 55 6.51 -13.87 24.06
C ASN A 55 6.58 -15.20 23.29
N GLU A 56 6.60 -15.17 21.96
CA GLU A 56 6.78 -16.38 21.15
C GLU A 56 8.28 -16.73 21.04
N GLU A 57 8.62 -18.02 21.01
CA GLU A 57 9.98 -18.45 20.70
C GLU A 57 10.40 -17.87 19.34
N PRO A 58 11.55 -17.17 19.27
CA PRO A 58 11.95 -16.48 18.05
C PRO A 58 12.29 -17.54 16.99
N ARG A 59 11.35 -17.80 16.09
CA ARG A 59 11.56 -18.72 14.96
C ARG A 59 12.45 -18.12 13.86
N CYS A 60 12.72 -16.81 13.88
CA CYS A 60 13.52 -16.12 12.86
C CYS A 60 14.65 -15.26 13.46
N GLU A 61 15.75 -15.10 12.72
CA GLU A 61 16.93 -14.30 13.12
C GLU A 61 16.64 -12.83 13.48
N PRO A 62 15.77 -12.09 12.76
CA PRO A 62 15.39 -10.73 13.15
C PRO A 62 14.73 -10.67 14.54
N ALA A 63 13.93 -11.68 14.90
CA ALA A 63 13.31 -11.78 16.22
C ALA A 63 14.35 -12.10 17.31
N LYS A 64 15.40 -12.86 16.98
CA LYS A 64 16.53 -13.08 17.89
C LYS A 64 17.34 -11.80 18.11
N GLN A 65 17.64 -11.05 17.06
CA GLN A 65 18.34 -9.76 17.18
C GLN A 65 17.52 -8.72 17.96
N LEU A 66 16.20 -8.72 17.79
CA LEU A 66 15.29 -7.92 18.61
C LEU A 66 15.31 -8.43 20.06
N LYS A 67 15.23 -9.73 20.35
CA LYS A 67 15.38 -10.21 21.74
C LYS A 67 16.74 -9.84 22.35
N GLN A 68 17.82 -9.98 21.59
CA GLN A 68 19.19 -9.78 22.05
C GLN A 68 19.53 -8.30 22.29
N ARG A 69 19.17 -7.39 21.37
CA ARG A 69 19.38 -5.94 21.58
C ARG A 69 18.40 -5.29 22.53
N THR A 70 17.17 -5.81 22.61
CA THR A 70 16.07 -5.08 23.24
C THR A 70 15.83 -5.54 24.67
N PHE A 71 16.20 -6.78 25.03
CA PHE A 71 15.88 -7.38 26.34
C PHE A 71 17.07 -7.44 27.33
N GLU A 72 18.32 -7.49 26.83
CA GLU A 72 19.50 -7.81 27.66
C GLU A 72 20.03 -6.63 28.50
N GLU A 73 19.88 -5.37 28.09
CA GLU A 73 20.54 -4.26 28.81
C GLU A 73 19.71 -3.59 29.93
N THR A 74 18.38 -3.76 29.98
CA THR A 74 17.54 -3.00 30.95
C THR A 74 16.47 -3.78 31.69
N VAL A 75 16.02 -4.95 31.20
CA VAL A 75 14.87 -5.67 31.82
C VAL A 75 15.29 -7.00 32.45
N LEU A 76 16.32 -7.66 31.93
CA LEU A 76 16.75 -8.98 32.41
C LEU A 76 17.50 -8.98 33.74
N ALA A 77 18.16 -7.88 34.12
CA ALA A 77 18.99 -7.87 35.33
C ALA A 77 18.16 -7.97 36.63
N GLU A 78 16.94 -7.42 36.66
CA GLU A 78 16.12 -7.39 37.88
C GLU A 78 14.93 -8.38 37.88
N ASN A 79 14.53 -8.92 36.72
CA ASN A 79 13.28 -9.67 36.59
C ASN A 79 13.41 -11.10 36.05
N ALA A 80 14.61 -11.69 35.99
CA ALA A 80 14.82 -13.04 35.47
C ALA A 80 13.95 -14.15 36.12
N ALA A 81 13.41 -13.92 37.33
CA ALA A 81 12.54 -14.85 38.04
C ALA A 81 11.03 -14.61 37.88
N LYS A 82 10.59 -13.47 37.33
CA LYS A 82 9.15 -13.13 37.19
C LYS A 82 8.74 -13.10 35.73
N ALA A 83 7.63 -13.75 35.41
CA ALA A 83 7.02 -13.65 34.09
C ALA A 83 6.61 -12.18 33.85
N VAL A 84 7.26 -11.54 32.88
CA VAL A 84 6.91 -10.18 32.44
C VAL A 84 5.49 -10.20 31.88
N THR A 85 4.62 -9.28 32.32
CA THR A 85 3.27 -9.17 31.75
C THR A 85 3.25 -8.18 30.59
N PHE A 86 2.17 -8.19 29.80
CA PHE A 86 1.99 -7.18 28.73
C PHE A 86 1.96 -5.75 29.29
N MET A 87 1.47 -5.54 30.52
CA MET A 87 1.43 -4.21 31.14
C MET A 87 2.82 -3.71 31.51
N ASP A 88 3.70 -4.59 31.99
CA ASP A 88 5.09 -4.25 32.31
C ASP A 88 5.89 -3.91 31.03
N PHE A 89 5.50 -4.51 29.91
CA PHE A 89 6.13 -4.32 28.61
C PHE A 89 5.81 -2.97 27.94
N ILE A 90 4.60 -2.41 28.16
CA ILE A 90 4.13 -1.21 27.46
C ILE A 90 5.06 0.00 27.63
N PRO A 91 5.49 0.40 28.84
CA PRO A 91 6.33 1.60 29.02
C PRO A 91 7.64 1.50 28.25
N TRP A 92 8.31 0.33 28.34
CA TRP A 92 9.54 0.05 27.62
C TRP A 92 9.34 0.08 26.10
N ALA A 93 8.30 -0.61 25.60
CA ALA A 93 8.02 -0.70 24.17
C ALA A 93 7.66 0.68 23.59
N SER A 94 6.96 1.49 24.37
CA SER A 94 6.61 2.87 24.02
C SER A 94 7.84 3.76 23.89
N GLU A 95 8.80 3.66 24.81
CA GLU A 95 10.06 4.43 24.76
C GLU A 95 10.94 3.98 23.59
N LEU A 96 11.05 2.66 23.34
CA LEU A 96 11.75 2.15 22.17
C LEU A 96 11.13 2.68 20.87
N ARG A 97 9.80 2.59 20.74
CA ARG A 97 9.09 3.09 19.57
C ARG A 97 9.23 4.60 19.40
N LYS A 98 9.30 5.35 20.50
CA LYS A 98 9.60 6.79 20.45
C LYS A 98 10.96 7.06 19.83
N LYS A 99 12.01 6.34 20.25
CA LYS A 99 13.36 6.44 19.66
C LYS A 99 13.38 6.04 18.18
N GLN A 100 12.72 4.94 17.82
CA GLN A 100 12.59 4.52 16.42
C GLN A 100 11.86 5.57 15.57
N ARG A 101 10.77 6.14 16.07
CA ARG A 101 10.05 7.23 15.38
C ARG A 101 10.89 8.50 15.25
N GLU A 102 11.75 8.81 16.22
CA GLU A 102 12.70 9.92 16.12
C GLU A 102 13.73 9.67 15.01
N GLU A 103 14.23 8.45 14.88
CA GLU A 103 15.14 8.06 13.80
C GLU A 103 14.45 8.18 12.43
N VAL A 104 13.24 7.62 12.28
CA VAL A 104 12.46 7.74 11.03
C VAL A 104 12.15 9.20 10.71
N ARG A 105 11.85 10.04 11.72
CA ARG A 105 11.64 11.49 11.52
C ARG A 105 12.91 12.21 11.04
N ARG A 106 14.07 11.89 11.62
CA ARG A 106 15.37 12.41 11.14
C ARG A 106 15.67 11.98 9.71
N HIS A 107 15.15 10.82 9.30
CA HIS A 107 15.22 10.29 7.94
C HIS A 107 14.04 10.68 7.05
N HIS A 108 13.32 11.77 7.38
CA HIS A 108 12.20 12.28 6.57
C HIS A 108 11.08 11.26 6.30
N GLY A 109 10.85 10.31 7.21
CA GLY A 109 9.80 9.30 7.06
C GLY A 109 10.24 8.02 6.33
N PHE A 110 11.54 7.86 6.07
CA PHE A 110 12.10 6.64 5.49
C PHE A 110 12.64 5.71 6.59
N GLY A 111 12.39 4.42 6.42
CA GLY A 111 12.97 3.36 7.22
C GLY A 111 14.47 3.22 6.99
N LYS A 112 15.16 2.50 7.87
CA LYS A 112 16.62 2.34 7.81
C LYS A 112 17.10 1.70 6.51
N GLU A 113 16.37 0.72 6.00
CA GLU A 113 16.69 0.02 4.74
C GLU A 113 16.52 0.95 3.53
N GLU A 114 15.42 1.72 3.48
CA GLU A 114 15.18 2.73 2.43
C GLU A 114 16.29 3.79 2.44
N VAL A 115 16.69 4.26 3.63
CA VAL A 115 17.77 5.26 3.78
C VAL A 115 19.11 4.72 3.30
N GLU A 116 19.43 3.46 3.57
CA GLU A 116 20.68 2.87 3.10
C GLU A 116 20.67 2.70 1.58
N ALA A 117 19.55 2.27 0.99
CA ALA A 117 19.38 2.23 -0.46
C ALA A 117 19.57 3.62 -1.08
N PHE A 118 18.88 4.65 -0.55
CA PHE A 118 19.04 6.03 -0.98
C PHE A 118 20.46 6.57 -0.79
N ARG A 119 21.16 6.13 0.27
CA ARG A 119 22.55 6.51 0.51
C ARG A 119 23.47 5.92 -0.55
N GLN A 120 23.28 4.67 -0.95
CA GLN A 120 24.05 4.03 -2.01
C GLN A 120 23.81 4.73 -3.35
N ASP A 121 22.55 5.01 -3.67
CA ASP A 121 22.17 5.74 -4.87
C ASP A 121 22.75 7.16 -4.88
N PHE A 122 22.66 7.88 -3.76
CA PHE A 122 23.23 9.22 -3.62
C PHE A 122 24.76 9.20 -3.79
N LYS A 123 25.46 8.24 -3.19
CA LYS A 123 26.92 8.10 -3.31
C LYS A 123 27.38 7.85 -4.75
N ALA A 124 26.58 7.17 -5.58
CA ALA A 124 26.91 6.95 -6.98
C ALA A 124 26.90 8.25 -7.83
N TYR A 125 26.26 9.30 -7.32
CA TYR A 125 26.09 10.59 -7.99
C TYR A 125 26.80 11.76 -7.29
N ALA A 126 27.14 11.60 -6.01
CA ALA A 126 27.77 12.64 -5.21
C ALA A 126 29.27 12.79 -5.55
N HIS A 127 29.72 14.03 -5.56
CA HIS A 127 31.12 14.43 -5.68
C HIS A 127 31.66 14.86 -4.30
N ALA A 128 32.95 15.23 -4.23
CA ALA A 128 33.58 15.70 -2.99
C ALA A 128 32.82 16.87 -2.34
N ASP A 129 32.25 17.77 -3.16
CA ASP A 129 31.51 18.96 -2.71
C ASP A 129 29.98 18.74 -2.62
N GLY A 130 29.52 17.50 -2.76
CA GLY A 130 28.10 17.13 -2.80
C GLY A 130 27.59 16.79 -4.20
N ILE A 131 26.28 16.79 -4.40
CA ILE A 131 25.64 16.44 -5.67
C ILE A 131 25.38 17.69 -6.53
N ARG A 132 25.79 17.64 -7.80
CA ARG A 132 25.50 18.74 -8.74
C ARG A 132 24.00 18.74 -9.08
N PRO A 133 23.36 19.89 -9.34
CA PRO A 133 21.93 19.95 -9.66
C PRO A 133 21.52 19.08 -10.87
N SER A 134 22.39 18.96 -11.89
CA SER A 134 22.18 18.09 -13.04
C SER A 134 22.16 16.60 -12.67
N ASP A 135 23.10 16.18 -11.82
CA ASP A 135 23.23 14.81 -11.34
C ASP A 135 22.07 14.46 -10.41
N LEU A 136 21.67 15.38 -9.54
CA LEU A 136 20.48 15.24 -8.70
C LEU A 136 19.21 15.08 -9.54
N ARG A 137 19.04 15.89 -10.59
CA ARG A 137 17.89 15.75 -11.50
C ARG A 137 17.89 14.38 -12.19
N ARG A 138 19.06 13.88 -12.61
CA ARG A 138 19.19 12.54 -13.21
C ARG A 138 18.83 11.45 -12.20
N LEU A 139 19.37 11.51 -10.99
CA LEU A 139 19.07 10.59 -9.90
C LEU A 139 17.57 10.56 -9.57
N LEU A 140 16.93 11.71 -9.43
CA LEU A 140 15.49 11.79 -9.17
C LEU A 140 14.66 11.24 -10.32
N THR A 141 15.06 11.50 -11.57
CA THR A 141 14.35 10.97 -12.74
C THR A 141 14.46 9.45 -12.83
N GLU A 142 15.62 8.90 -12.47
CA GLU A 142 15.85 7.45 -12.43
C GLU A 142 15.03 6.78 -11.32
N LYS A 143 15.04 7.35 -10.11
CA LYS A 143 14.34 6.78 -8.95
C LYS A 143 12.83 7.00 -9.00
N PHE A 144 12.42 8.10 -9.62
CA PHE A 144 11.03 8.51 -9.72
C PHE A 144 10.70 8.79 -11.19
N PRO A 145 10.58 7.75 -12.04
CA PRO A 145 10.35 7.92 -13.48
C PRO A 145 9.03 8.65 -13.79
N MET A 146 8.06 8.62 -12.86
CA MET A 146 6.84 9.42 -12.96
C MET A 146 7.09 10.93 -12.96
N LEU A 147 8.24 11.40 -12.46
CA LEU A 147 8.65 12.81 -12.57
C LEU A 147 9.14 13.16 -13.99
N ALA A 148 9.46 12.18 -14.84
CA ALA A 148 9.77 12.43 -16.23
C ALA A 148 8.51 12.72 -17.06
N ASP A 149 7.37 12.15 -16.65
CA ASP A 149 6.09 12.33 -17.33
C ASP A 149 5.62 13.78 -17.22
N LYS A 150 5.54 14.45 -18.37
CA LYS A 150 5.12 15.86 -18.47
C LYS A 150 3.72 16.07 -17.89
N ASN A 151 2.81 15.12 -18.06
CA ASN A 151 1.42 15.25 -17.62
C ASN A 151 1.33 15.13 -16.09
N THR A 152 1.98 14.12 -15.52
CA THR A 152 2.04 13.93 -14.06
C THR A 152 2.72 15.11 -13.36
N MET A 153 3.74 15.70 -13.98
CA MET A 153 4.53 16.76 -13.37
C MET A 153 4.02 18.18 -13.60
N GLN A 154 3.10 18.41 -14.53
CA GLN A 154 2.66 19.77 -14.85
C GLN A 154 2.15 20.51 -13.60
N ASP A 155 1.37 19.84 -12.76
CA ASP A 155 0.80 20.39 -11.52
C ASP A 155 1.87 20.58 -10.41
N HIS A 156 3.01 19.90 -10.51
CA HIS A 156 4.01 19.82 -9.43
C HIS A 156 5.37 20.46 -9.77
N ARG A 157 5.59 20.84 -11.03
CA ARG A 157 6.85 21.44 -11.52
C ARG A 157 7.22 22.72 -10.82
N ALA A 158 6.27 23.62 -10.62
CA ALA A 158 6.53 24.90 -9.95
C ALA A 158 7.06 24.65 -8.53
N ARG A 159 6.37 23.78 -7.78
CA ARG A 159 6.74 23.41 -6.41
C ARG A 159 8.06 22.64 -6.34
N LEU A 160 8.31 21.72 -7.27
CA LEU A 160 9.59 21.01 -7.31
C LEU A 160 10.74 21.96 -7.68
N SER A 161 10.51 22.89 -8.60
CA SER A 161 11.49 23.90 -8.99
C SER A 161 11.78 24.88 -7.86
N GLU A 162 10.76 25.26 -7.08
CA GLU A 162 10.91 26.10 -5.89
C GLU A 162 11.76 25.40 -4.82
N VAL A 163 11.45 24.13 -4.54
CA VAL A 163 12.22 23.32 -3.59
C VAL A 163 13.67 23.16 -4.06
N LEU A 164 13.87 22.79 -5.33
CA LEU A 164 15.20 22.65 -5.93
C LEU A 164 15.99 23.96 -6.02
N GLY A 165 15.30 25.09 -6.19
CA GLY A 165 15.92 26.41 -6.27
C GLY A 165 16.31 26.99 -4.92
N GLY A 166 15.58 26.64 -3.85
CA GLY A 166 15.83 27.11 -2.48
C GLY A 166 16.83 26.27 -1.69
N THR A 167 16.94 24.97 -1.98
CA THR A 167 17.91 24.10 -1.30
C THR A 167 19.19 23.99 -2.11
N ALA A 168 20.27 24.63 -1.66
CA ALA A 168 21.63 24.26 -2.06
C ALA A 168 21.95 22.85 -1.51
N SER A 169 21.38 21.82 -2.14
CA SER A 169 21.37 20.45 -1.60
C SER A 169 22.70 19.75 -1.85
N SER A 170 23.70 19.96 -0.99
CA SER A 170 24.97 19.21 -1.08
C SER A 170 24.96 17.89 -0.30
N GLY A 171 23.98 17.66 0.59
CA GLY A 171 23.99 16.54 1.52
C GLY A 171 22.86 15.51 1.37
N LEU A 172 23.11 14.30 1.89
CA LEU A 172 22.14 13.19 1.93
C LEU A 172 20.81 13.57 2.59
N VAL A 173 20.83 14.36 3.67
CA VAL A 173 19.61 14.76 4.37
C VAL A 173 18.69 15.60 3.47
N ALA A 174 19.27 16.56 2.73
CA ALA A 174 18.52 17.37 1.77
C ALA A 174 17.96 16.50 0.62
N PHE A 175 18.73 15.51 0.15
CA PHE A 175 18.25 14.54 -0.83
C PHE A 175 17.07 13.72 -0.29
N LEU A 176 17.12 13.21 0.95
CA LEU A 176 16.01 12.48 1.56
C LEU A 176 14.76 13.37 1.69
N ALA A 177 14.92 14.63 2.13
CA ALA A 177 13.80 15.56 2.19
C ALA A 177 13.11 15.73 0.82
N LEU A 178 13.91 15.85 -0.24
CA LEU A 178 13.41 15.97 -1.61
C LEU A 178 12.77 14.69 -2.12
N ALA A 179 13.39 13.54 -1.88
CA ALA A 179 12.83 12.22 -2.20
C ALA A 179 11.46 12.02 -1.54
N ARG A 180 11.28 12.52 -0.31
CA ARG A 180 9.99 12.47 0.39
C ARG A 180 8.93 13.30 -0.33
N ILE A 181 9.27 14.52 -0.75
CA ILE A 181 8.36 15.39 -1.53
C ILE A 181 7.94 14.71 -2.84
N CYS A 182 8.90 14.09 -3.55
CA CYS A 182 8.60 13.33 -4.77
C CYS A 182 7.65 12.16 -4.51
N HIS A 183 7.87 11.40 -3.43
CA HIS A 183 6.96 10.34 -2.99
C HIS A 183 5.55 10.87 -2.74
N ASP A 184 5.42 11.96 -1.99
CA ASP A 184 4.12 12.57 -1.67
C ASP A 184 3.36 12.97 -2.95
N PHE A 185 4.05 13.52 -3.96
CA PHE A 185 3.43 13.83 -5.26
C PHE A 185 2.96 12.58 -6.02
N ILE A 186 3.77 11.53 -6.04
CA ILE A 186 3.40 10.27 -6.69
C ILE A 186 2.18 9.65 -6.01
N GLU A 187 2.15 9.63 -4.69
CA GLU A 187 1.01 9.13 -3.91
C GLU A 187 -0.26 9.97 -4.17
N ALA A 188 -0.15 11.29 -4.16
CA ALA A 188 -1.27 12.18 -4.47
C ALA A 188 -1.82 11.97 -5.89
N SER A 189 -0.93 11.83 -6.88
CA SER A 189 -1.31 11.56 -8.27
C SER A 189 -1.99 10.18 -8.43
N LYS A 190 -1.48 9.14 -7.75
CA LYS A 190 -2.12 7.81 -7.71
C LYS A 190 -3.53 7.89 -7.12
N LEU A 191 -3.70 8.60 -6.00
CA LEU A 191 -5.00 8.78 -5.36
C LEU A 191 -5.99 9.56 -6.23
N LYS A 192 -5.53 10.63 -6.88
CA LYS A 192 -6.35 11.42 -7.84
C LYS A 192 -6.86 10.54 -8.98
N ARG A 193 -5.98 9.73 -9.59
CA ARG A 193 -6.36 8.81 -10.69
C ARG A 193 -7.32 7.73 -10.24
N GLU A 194 -7.13 7.18 -9.05
CA GLU A 194 -8.06 6.19 -8.50
C GLU A 194 -9.46 6.78 -8.27
N ARG A 195 -9.54 7.99 -7.67
CA ARG A 195 -10.82 8.69 -7.50
C ARG A 195 -11.51 8.96 -8.84
N GLN A 196 -10.75 9.39 -9.85
CA GLN A 196 -11.27 9.59 -11.19
C GLN A 196 -11.80 8.29 -11.79
N ALA A 197 -11.06 7.18 -11.67
CA ALA A 197 -11.50 5.90 -12.19
C ALA A 197 -12.78 5.40 -11.50
N ILE A 198 -12.92 5.60 -10.18
CA ILE A 198 -14.16 5.27 -9.44
C ILE A 198 -15.33 6.10 -9.99
N GLN A 199 -15.14 7.41 -10.16
CA GLN A 199 -16.16 8.30 -10.72
C GLN A 199 -16.55 7.91 -12.15
N ASP A 200 -15.57 7.64 -13.01
CA ASP A 200 -15.78 7.32 -14.42
C ASP A 200 -16.46 5.95 -14.62
N THR A 201 -16.21 5.00 -13.72
CA THR A 201 -16.78 3.65 -13.81
C THR A 201 -18.15 3.54 -13.13
N GLY A 202 -18.44 4.44 -12.18
CA GLY A 202 -19.69 4.45 -11.43
C GLY A 202 -19.87 3.24 -10.50
N PHE A 203 -18.78 2.56 -10.14
CA PHE A 203 -18.83 1.48 -9.15
C PHE A 203 -19.13 2.04 -7.76
N ALA A 204 -19.91 1.30 -6.98
CA ALA A 204 -20.15 1.63 -5.58
C ALA A 204 -18.89 1.39 -4.75
N ASP A 205 -18.72 2.14 -3.66
CA ASP A 205 -17.52 2.03 -2.80
C ASP A 205 -17.29 0.59 -2.29
N ALA A 206 -18.37 -0.12 -1.95
CA ALA A 206 -18.30 -1.53 -1.54
C ALA A 206 -17.75 -2.44 -2.65
N GLU A 207 -18.15 -2.24 -3.91
CA GLU A 207 -17.62 -3.00 -5.04
C GLU A 207 -16.14 -2.68 -5.26
N VAL A 208 -15.76 -1.40 -5.15
CA VAL A 208 -14.37 -0.96 -5.28
C VAL A 208 -13.48 -1.61 -4.22
N ASP A 209 -13.98 -1.78 -3.00
CA ASP A 209 -13.26 -2.47 -1.91
C ASP A 209 -13.08 -3.97 -2.18
N GLU A 210 -14.10 -4.65 -2.70
CA GLU A 210 -14.01 -6.04 -3.14
C GLU A 210 -12.99 -6.19 -4.29
N PHE A 211 -13.07 -5.31 -5.30
CA PHE A 211 -12.12 -5.29 -6.41
C PHE A 211 -10.70 -5.00 -5.95
N ARG A 212 -10.52 -4.14 -4.94
CA ARG A 212 -9.20 -3.87 -4.37
C ARG A 212 -8.64 -5.10 -3.67
N THR A 213 -9.47 -5.83 -2.93
CA THR A 213 -9.07 -7.08 -2.27
C THR A 213 -8.64 -8.12 -3.29
N LEU A 214 -9.42 -8.29 -4.36
CA LEU A 214 -9.06 -9.18 -5.48
C LEU A 214 -7.76 -8.76 -6.16
N PHE A 215 -7.61 -7.47 -6.45
CA PHE A 215 -6.43 -6.91 -7.09
C PHE A 215 -5.18 -7.13 -6.22
N MET A 216 -5.22 -6.78 -4.92
CA MET A 216 -4.09 -6.92 -4.00
C MET A 216 -3.72 -8.39 -3.75
N GLY A 217 -4.66 -9.32 -3.85
CA GLY A 217 -4.40 -10.75 -3.69
C GLY A 217 -3.59 -11.37 -4.83
N GLN A 218 -3.52 -10.71 -5.99
CA GLN A 218 -2.79 -11.21 -7.18
C GLN A 218 -1.70 -10.26 -7.66
N ALA A 219 -1.79 -8.97 -7.32
CA ALA A 219 -0.82 -7.98 -7.78
C ALA A 219 0.54 -8.23 -7.11
N SER A 220 1.54 -8.41 -7.96
CA SER A 220 2.92 -8.49 -7.48
C SER A 220 3.42 -7.08 -7.14
N PRO A 221 4.14 -6.92 -6.01
CA PRO A 221 4.85 -5.68 -5.76
C PRO A 221 5.89 -5.49 -6.86
N SER A 222 5.83 -4.35 -7.55
CA SER A 222 6.83 -3.95 -8.55
C SER A 222 7.47 -2.63 -8.14
N GLY A 223 8.74 -2.44 -8.51
CA GLY A 223 9.49 -1.21 -8.19
C GLY A 223 10.49 -1.37 -7.04
N LEU A 224 11.05 -0.24 -6.62
CA LEU A 224 12.04 -0.17 -5.55
C LEU A 224 11.38 -0.36 -4.17
N PRO A 225 12.14 -0.86 -3.17
CA PRO A 225 11.72 -0.84 -1.77
C PRO A 225 11.23 0.57 -1.39
N GLY A 226 10.06 0.68 -0.77
CA GLY A 226 9.47 1.98 -0.42
C GLY A 226 8.60 2.62 -1.51
N SER A 227 8.82 2.28 -2.78
CA SER A 227 8.04 2.76 -3.92
C SER A 227 7.27 1.63 -4.62
N PHE A 228 6.71 0.71 -3.83
CA PHE A 228 5.93 -0.40 -4.37
C PHE A 228 4.75 0.14 -5.19
N SER A 229 4.76 -0.19 -6.47
CA SER A 229 3.61 -0.07 -7.35
C SER A 229 3.04 -1.46 -7.53
N TYR A 230 1.83 -1.69 -7.05
CA TYR A 230 1.12 -2.93 -7.34
C TYR A 230 0.58 -2.86 -8.77
N ARG A 231 0.98 -3.81 -9.60
CA ARG A 231 0.47 -3.97 -10.96
C ARG A 231 0.11 -5.44 -11.16
N LEU A 232 -0.94 -5.68 -11.92
CA LEU A 232 -1.29 -7.02 -12.39
C LEU A 232 -0.68 -7.22 -13.76
N ALA A 233 0.18 -8.22 -13.93
CA ALA A 233 0.61 -8.63 -15.25
C ALA A 233 -0.58 -9.23 -16.01
N PHE A 234 -0.48 -9.31 -17.34
CA PHE A 234 -1.54 -9.89 -18.16
C PHE A 234 -1.93 -11.31 -17.72
N ASP A 235 -0.95 -12.10 -17.30
CA ASP A 235 -1.17 -13.46 -16.82
C ASP A 235 -1.97 -13.49 -15.50
N ASP A 236 -1.72 -12.54 -14.59
CA ASP A 236 -2.46 -12.39 -13.34
C ASP A 236 -3.91 -11.95 -13.62
N VAL A 237 -4.12 -11.04 -14.58
CA VAL A 237 -5.46 -10.62 -15.01
C VAL A 237 -6.24 -11.81 -15.58
N LYS A 238 -5.60 -12.67 -16.39
CA LYS A 238 -6.23 -13.90 -16.87
C LYS A 238 -6.60 -14.82 -15.71
N LEU A 239 -5.70 -15.01 -14.74
CA LEU A 239 -5.95 -15.90 -13.61
C LEU A 239 -7.14 -15.41 -12.77
N LEU A 240 -7.22 -14.10 -12.52
CA LEU A 240 -8.36 -13.48 -11.84
C LEU A 240 -9.69 -13.76 -12.55
N LEU A 241 -9.72 -13.55 -13.87
CA LEU A 241 -10.94 -13.69 -14.66
C LEU A 241 -11.31 -15.15 -14.95
N HIS A 242 -10.34 -16.07 -14.98
CA HIS A 242 -10.56 -17.49 -15.24
C HIS A 242 -11.54 -18.13 -14.24
N ASN A 243 -11.55 -17.63 -13.00
CA ASN A 243 -12.46 -18.11 -11.96
C ASN A 243 -13.91 -17.68 -12.16
N VAL A 244 -14.14 -16.66 -12.99
CA VAL A 244 -15.47 -16.07 -13.24
C VAL A 244 -15.99 -16.49 -14.62
N VAL A 245 -15.10 -16.52 -15.63
CA VAL A 245 -15.44 -16.86 -17.01
C VAL A 245 -14.45 -17.78 -17.68
N PRO A 246 -14.92 -18.70 -18.54
CA PRO A 246 -14.04 -19.53 -19.35
C PRO A 246 -13.27 -18.69 -20.36
N LEU A 247 -11.94 -18.70 -20.23
CA LEU A 247 -11.03 -17.95 -21.10
C LEU A 247 -10.48 -18.84 -22.22
N GLY A 248 -11.27 -19.07 -23.27
CA GLY A 248 -10.78 -19.68 -24.50
C GLY A 248 -9.81 -18.77 -25.27
N HIS A 249 -9.06 -19.32 -26.23
CA HIS A 249 -8.04 -18.58 -27.00
C HIS A 249 -8.56 -17.26 -27.59
N LYS A 250 -9.77 -17.26 -28.17
CA LYS A 250 -10.42 -16.05 -28.73
C LYS A 250 -10.68 -14.99 -27.66
N ASN A 251 -11.19 -15.39 -26.48
CA ASN A 251 -11.46 -14.48 -25.36
C ASN A 251 -10.18 -13.88 -24.80
N VAL A 252 -9.10 -14.67 -24.71
CA VAL A 252 -7.78 -14.18 -24.27
C VAL A 252 -7.23 -13.09 -25.20
N GLN A 253 -7.38 -13.26 -26.52
CA GLN A 253 -6.95 -12.23 -27.48
C GLN A 253 -7.75 -10.93 -27.34
N VAL A 254 -9.07 -11.05 -27.13
CA VAL A 254 -9.93 -9.88 -26.88
C VAL A 254 -9.58 -9.21 -25.56
N LEU A 255 -9.36 -9.98 -24.50
CA LEU A 255 -8.94 -9.46 -23.20
C LEU A 255 -7.62 -8.69 -23.30
N ARG A 256 -6.62 -9.22 -24.01
CA ARG A 256 -5.34 -8.53 -24.23
C ARG A 256 -5.53 -7.20 -24.92
N LYS A 257 -6.41 -7.13 -25.93
CA LYS A 257 -6.77 -5.87 -26.58
C LYS A 257 -7.39 -4.88 -25.59
N GLN A 258 -8.30 -5.33 -24.72
CA GLN A 258 -8.91 -4.45 -23.70
C GLN A 258 -7.89 -3.95 -22.67
N VAL A 259 -6.97 -4.81 -22.22
CA VAL A 259 -5.86 -4.43 -21.32
C VAL A 259 -5.02 -3.32 -21.93
N ARG A 260 -4.64 -3.45 -23.21
CA ARG A 260 -3.87 -2.42 -23.92
C ARG A 260 -4.62 -1.10 -24.08
N LEU A 261 -5.95 -1.14 -24.21
CA LEU A 261 -6.76 0.08 -24.32
C LEU A 261 -6.84 0.86 -23.01
N VAL A 262 -6.79 0.19 -21.86
CA VAL A 262 -6.82 0.85 -20.55
C VAL A 262 -5.44 1.20 -20.01
N ASN A 263 -4.37 0.50 -20.42
CA ASN A 263 -3.01 0.75 -19.99
C ASN A 263 -2.44 2.04 -20.60
N LYS A 264 -2.85 3.18 -20.05
CA LYS A 264 -2.46 4.52 -20.50
C LYS A 264 -1.14 4.99 -19.86
N HIS A 265 -0.75 4.44 -18.71
CA HIS A 265 0.37 4.94 -17.92
C HIS A 265 1.52 3.92 -17.75
N GLY A 266 1.40 2.75 -18.38
CA GLY A 266 2.47 1.75 -18.39
C GLY A 266 3.60 2.09 -19.35
N ILE A 267 4.68 1.33 -19.21
CA ILE A 267 5.77 1.30 -20.19
C ILE A 267 5.18 0.78 -21.52
N GLN A 268 5.53 1.39 -22.65
CA GLN A 268 5.03 0.95 -23.94
C GLN A 268 5.41 -0.53 -24.19
N GLY A 269 4.41 -1.37 -24.44
CA GLY A 269 4.59 -2.82 -24.63
C GLY A 269 4.46 -3.67 -23.37
N ASP A 270 4.34 -3.05 -22.20
CA ASP A 270 3.94 -3.73 -20.96
C ASP A 270 2.42 -3.99 -21.01
N ASP A 271 2.00 -5.24 -20.82
CA ASP A 271 0.58 -5.62 -20.73
C ASP A 271 0.12 -5.70 -19.25
N SER A 272 0.70 -4.88 -18.36
CA SER A 272 0.30 -4.78 -16.95
C SER A 272 -0.61 -3.58 -16.65
N VAL A 273 -1.49 -3.73 -15.66
CA VAL A 273 -2.44 -2.69 -15.24
C VAL A 273 -2.27 -2.32 -13.78
N ASN A 274 -2.34 -1.03 -13.46
CA ASN A 274 -2.50 -0.55 -12.09
C ASN A 274 -3.97 -0.61 -11.65
N PHE A 275 -4.25 -0.31 -10.38
CA PHE A 275 -5.62 -0.42 -9.85
C PHE A 275 -6.66 0.49 -10.55
N PRO A 276 -6.40 1.79 -10.82
CA PRO A 276 -7.30 2.61 -11.63
C PRO A 276 -7.59 2.01 -13.03
N GLU A 277 -6.56 1.52 -13.71
CA GLU A 277 -6.69 0.88 -15.04
C GLU A 277 -7.47 -0.43 -14.96
N PHE A 278 -7.31 -1.18 -13.87
CA PHE A 278 -8.07 -2.40 -13.58
C PHE A 278 -9.57 -2.10 -13.38
N LEU A 279 -9.94 -1.01 -12.70
CA LEU A 279 -11.35 -0.61 -12.59
C LEU A 279 -11.95 -0.30 -13.97
N HIS A 280 -11.25 0.48 -14.79
CA HIS A 280 -11.71 0.73 -16.16
C HIS A 280 -11.79 -0.55 -17.00
N LEU A 281 -10.86 -1.50 -16.81
CA LEU A 281 -10.90 -2.79 -17.48
C LEU A 281 -12.19 -3.54 -17.12
N LEU A 282 -12.49 -3.68 -15.83
CA LEU A 282 -13.70 -4.36 -15.36
C LEU A 282 -14.96 -3.71 -15.93
N ARG A 283 -15.05 -2.38 -15.90
CA ARG A 283 -16.19 -1.66 -16.45
C ARG A 283 -16.38 -1.96 -17.94
N ARG A 284 -15.30 -1.92 -18.73
CA ARG A 284 -15.35 -2.23 -20.16
C ARG A 284 -15.74 -3.68 -20.45
N LEU A 285 -15.27 -4.64 -19.64
CA LEU A 285 -15.64 -6.04 -19.79
C LEU A 285 -17.13 -6.26 -19.48
N LEU A 286 -17.67 -5.57 -18.49
CA LEU A 286 -19.10 -5.59 -18.15
C LEU A 286 -19.95 -4.97 -19.26
N ASP A 287 -19.59 -3.77 -19.72
CA ASP A 287 -20.34 -3.06 -20.78
C ASP A 287 -20.34 -3.82 -22.11
N ALA A 288 -19.24 -4.51 -22.44
CA ALA A 288 -19.15 -5.35 -23.63
C ALA A 288 -19.79 -6.75 -23.46
N ASN A 289 -20.34 -7.04 -22.27
CA ASN A 289 -20.79 -8.38 -21.87
C ASN A 289 -19.77 -9.47 -22.22
N PHE A 290 -18.49 -9.19 -21.93
CA PHE A 290 -17.37 -10.06 -22.27
C PHE A 290 -17.61 -11.48 -21.74
N ALA A 291 -17.55 -12.48 -22.62
CA ALA A 291 -17.80 -13.89 -22.29
C ALA A 291 -19.13 -14.15 -21.52
N GLY A 292 -20.13 -13.26 -21.66
CA GLY A 292 -21.42 -13.41 -20.99
C GLY A 292 -21.42 -13.04 -19.51
N ILE A 293 -20.43 -12.28 -19.00
CA ILE A 293 -20.35 -11.89 -17.57
C ILE A 293 -21.64 -11.28 -17.04
N ALA A 294 -22.35 -10.47 -17.83
CA ALA A 294 -23.57 -9.79 -17.36
C ALA A 294 -24.67 -10.79 -16.95
N ARG A 295 -24.64 -12.02 -17.49
CA ARG A 295 -25.63 -13.07 -17.15
C ARG A 295 -25.37 -13.72 -15.79
N LEU A 296 -24.14 -13.63 -15.27
CA LEU A 296 -23.77 -14.25 -13.99
C LEU A 296 -24.34 -13.49 -12.79
N GLY A 297 -24.47 -12.15 -12.89
CA GLY A 297 -24.93 -11.30 -11.78
C GLY A 297 -26.39 -11.47 -11.39
N HIS A 298 -27.25 -11.91 -12.32
CA HIS A 298 -28.70 -12.07 -12.05
C HIS A 298 -29.08 -13.44 -11.45
N GLY A 299 -28.16 -14.41 -11.41
CA GLY A 299 -28.47 -15.79 -11.01
C GLY A 299 -28.51 -16.05 -9.50
N THR A 300 -27.89 -15.20 -8.68
CA THR A 300 -27.68 -15.48 -7.25
C THR A 300 -28.72 -14.89 -6.31
N GLN A 301 -29.51 -13.90 -6.74
CA GLN A 301 -30.57 -13.32 -5.89
C GLN A 301 -31.81 -14.23 -5.74
N GLY A 302 -31.98 -15.25 -6.58
CA GLY A 302 -33.18 -16.11 -6.58
C GLY A 302 -33.14 -17.38 -5.72
N ARG A 303 -32.03 -17.71 -5.03
CA ARG A 303 -31.88 -19.03 -4.36
C ARG A 303 -32.10 -19.02 -2.84
N LYS A 304 -32.54 -17.90 -2.26
CA LYS A 304 -32.67 -17.74 -0.80
C LYS A 304 -34.12 -17.60 -0.33
N GLU A 305 -34.98 -18.54 -0.72
CA GLU A 305 -36.23 -18.81 0.03
C GLU A 305 -36.71 -20.25 -0.20
N ARG A 306 -35.87 -21.24 0.14
CA ARG A 306 -36.40 -22.59 0.41
C ARG A 306 -37.14 -22.53 1.74
N ARG A 307 -38.47 -22.43 1.64
CA ARG A 307 -39.41 -22.51 2.74
C ARG A 307 -39.07 -23.66 3.69
N PRO A 308 -39.11 -23.45 5.02
CA PRO A 308 -39.07 -24.53 6.00
C PRO A 308 -40.45 -25.22 6.02
N SER A 309 -40.70 -26.12 5.07
CA SER A 309 -41.88 -26.99 5.10
C SER A 309 -41.48 -28.44 4.89
N ASP A 310 -41.03 -29.08 5.98
CA ASP A 310 -41.37 -30.48 6.28
C ASP A 310 -40.80 -30.87 7.64
N ARG A 311 -41.42 -30.35 8.71
CA ARG A 311 -41.42 -31.07 9.99
C ARG A 311 -42.58 -32.06 9.92
N ARG A 312 -42.28 -33.31 9.57
CA ARG A 312 -43.20 -34.43 9.77
C ARG A 312 -43.52 -34.54 11.27
N PRO A 313 -44.80 -34.62 11.67
CA PRO A 313 -45.15 -35.05 13.00
C PRO A 313 -44.81 -36.55 13.14
N SER A 314 -44.10 -36.87 14.22
CA SER A 314 -43.85 -38.22 14.67
C SER A 314 -45.16 -38.82 15.18
N GLU A 315 -45.79 -39.70 14.41
CA GLU A 315 -46.83 -40.60 14.89
C GLU A 315 -46.19 -41.59 15.87
N ALA A 316 -46.52 -41.45 17.15
CA ALA A 316 -46.34 -42.48 18.15
C ALA A 316 -47.62 -43.32 18.18
N ALA A 317 -47.54 -44.57 17.73
CA ALA A 317 -48.57 -45.57 17.99
C ALA A 317 -47.94 -46.95 18.18
N THR A 318 -48.11 -47.44 19.41
CA THR A 318 -48.10 -48.85 19.89
C THR A 318 -46.82 -49.67 19.80
#